data_AF-A0A2I1HJM3-F1
#
_entry.id   AF-A0A2I1HJM3-F1
#
_cell.length_a   1.000
_cell.length_b   1.000
_cell.length_c   1.000
_cell.angle_alpha   90.00
_cell.angle_beta   90.00
_cell.angle_gamma   90.00
#
_symmetry.space_group_name_H-M   'P 1'
#
loop_
_entity.id
_entity.type
_entity.pdbx_description
1 polymer ?
#
loop_
_entity_poly.entity_id
_entity_poly.type
_entity_poly.pdbx_seq_one_letter_code
_entity_poly.pdbx_strand_id
1 'polypeptide(L)'
;MSVIREDSIYIAINKAYALTDYNIHNNIHKQYEFWKQTILADESLTKYEKSKAIRMLTEPYDKGKLIYNRGTRRVCENCNQKCLATLYCEYCVRNNLINNFSNWTSGNDDIDNLIQESFHIDDFDKLNNQKNSSKINSIFKVKNYPKYSKGIQKMANDEIHNNPNLHSEEQDELELLDSKDSLF
;
A
#
# COMPACT_ATOMS: atom_id res chain seq x y z
N MET A 1 -23.31 6.14 19.59
CA MET A 1 -22.31 6.27 18.50
C MET A 1 -20.95 6.33 19.18
N SER A 2 -20.14 5.27 19.11
CA SER A 2 -18.84 5.22 19.79
C SER A 2 -17.87 6.18 19.11
N VAL A 3 -17.21 7.05 19.88
CA VAL A 3 -16.15 7.92 19.37
C VAL A 3 -15.03 7.04 18.86
N ILE A 4 -14.73 7.14 17.56
CA ILE A 4 -13.65 6.37 16.93
C ILE A 4 -12.34 6.95 17.43
N ARG A 5 -11.53 6.16 18.11
CA ARG A 5 -10.19 6.58 18.54
C ARG A 5 -9.18 6.11 17.51
N GLU A 6 -8.95 6.92 16.48
CA GLU A 6 -8.03 6.59 15.37
C GLU A 6 -6.63 6.18 15.87
N ASP A 7 -6.18 6.78 16.97
CA ASP A 7 -4.92 6.43 17.62
C ASP A 7 -4.85 4.96 18.03
N SER A 8 -5.94 4.37 18.54
CA SER A 8 -5.96 2.95 18.95
C SER A 8 -5.80 2.00 17.78
N ILE A 9 -6.38 2.35 16.62
CA ILE A 9 -6.22 1.56 15.40
C ILE A 9 -4.75 1.57 14.96
N TYR A 10 -4.13 2.74 14.94
CA TYR A 10 -2.73 2.87 14.54
C TYR A 10 -1.79 2.17 15.52
N ILE A 11 -2.02 2.30 16.82
CA ILE A 11 -1.27 1.60 17.87
C ILE A 11 -1.35 0.07 17.67
N ALA A 12 -2.54 -0.48 17.44
CA ALA A 12 -2.71 -1.92 17.25
C ALA A 12 -1.99 -2.43 15.99
N ILE A 13 -2.03 -1.67 14.89
CA ILE A 13 -1.30 -2.00 13.66
C ILE A 13 0.21 -1.98 13.91
N ASN A 14 0.74 -0.93 14.54
CA ASN A 14 2.17 -0.83 14.83
C ASN A 14 2.64 -1.94 15.78
N LYS A 15 1.81 -2.29 16.76
CA LYS A 15 2.08 -3.41 17.66
C LYS A 15 2.16 -4.72 16.88
N ALA A 16 1.24 -4.96 15.95
CA ALA A 16 1.30 -6.15 15.09
C ALA A 16 2.59 -6.18 14.24
N TYR A 17 3.03 -5.05 13.69
CA TYR A 17 4.29 -4.95 12.97
C TYR A 17 5.51 -5.21 13.86
N ALA A 18 5.56 -4.59 15.05
CA ALA A 18 6.65 -4.76 16.00
C ALA A 18 6.77 -6.21 16.51
N LEU A 19 5.66 -6.93 16.65
CA LEU A 19 5.63 -8.33 17.08
C LEU A 19 6.00 -9.33 15.97
N THR A 20 6.29 -8.86 14.75
CA THR A 20 6.52 -9.76 13.62
C THR A 20 7.89 -10.42 13.71
N ASP A 21 7.91 -11.72 13.97
CA ASP A 21 9.11 -12.53 13.74
C ASP A 21 9.23 -12.83 12.23
N TYR A 22 10.21 -12.20 11.58
CA TYR A 22 10.46 -12.35 10.15
C TYR A 22 11.09 -13.71 9.76
N ASN A 23 11.63 -14.47 10.70
CA ASN A 23 12.10 -15.84 10.43
C ASN A 23 10.91 -16.80 10.33
N ILE A 24 9.88 -16.61 11.17
CA ILE A 24 8.64 -17.40 11.14
C ILE A 24 7.73 -16.92 10.00
N HIS A 25 7.45 -15.61 9.96
CA HIS A 25 6.63 -14.94 8.97
C HIS A 25 7.48 -14.43 7.79
N ASN A 26 8.17 -15.36 7.15
CA ASN A 26 9.21 -15.08 6.16
C ASN A 26 8.73 -14.64 4.77
N ASN A 27 7.43 -14.42 4.58
CA ASN A 27 6.90 -13.84 3.35
C ASN A 27 5.67 -12.98 3.64
N ILE A 28 5.35 -12.10 2.70
CA ILE A 28 4.28 -11.10 2.87
C ILE A 28 2.90 -11.71 3.14
N HIS A 29 2.60 -12.91 2.61
CA HIS A 29 1.32 -13.57 2.88
C HIS A 29 1.24 -14.07 4.33
N LYS A 30 2.32 -14.68 4.84
CA LYS A 30 2.40 -15.09 6.25
C LYS A 30 2.38 -13.89 7.20
N GLN A 31 3.04 -12.78 6.84
CA GLN A 31 3.03 -11.55 7.61
C GLN A 31 1.63 -10.94 7.66
N TYR A 32 0.96 -10.82 6.52
CA TYR A 32 -0.40 -10.31 6.43
C TYR A 32 -1.38 -11.12 7.30
N GLU A 33 -1.34 -12.46 7.21
CA GLU A 33 -2.19 -13.31 8.03
C GLU A 33 -1.87 -13.14 9.52
N PHE A 34 -0.58 -13.07 9.90
CA PHE A 34 -0.19 -12.80 11.28
C PHE A 34 -0.76 -11.47 11.79
N TRP A 35 -0.52 -10.36 11.08
CA TRP A 35 -1.02 -9.04 11.48
C TRP A 35 -2.54 -9.01 11.63
N LYS A 36 -3.25 -9.66 10.71
CA LYS A 36 -4.70 -9.77 10.76
C LYS A 36 -5.16 -10.53 12.01
N GLN A 37 -4.52 -11.65 12.35
CA GLN A 37 -4.85 -12.41 13.56
C GLN A 37 -4.52 -11.61 14.84
N THR A 38 -3.38 -10.91 14.88
CA THR A 38 -3.01 -10.05 16.01
C THR A 38 -4.08 -8.98 16.27
N ILE A 39 -4.58 -8.31 15.23
CA ILE A 39 -5.63 -7.28 15.36
C ILE A 39 -6.96 -7.91 15.79
N LEU A 40 -7.32 -9.07 15.23
CA LEU A 40 -8.55 -9.77 15.61
C LEU A 40 -8.55 -10.20 17.07
N ALA A 41 -7.39 -10.59 17.59
CA ALA A 41 -7.19 -10.99 18.98
C ALA A 41 -7.11 -9.81 19.97
N ASP A 42 -6.93 -8.56 19.51
CA ASP A 42 -6.79 -7.41 20.40
C ASP A 42 -8.12 -7.06 21.08
N GLU A 43 -8.26 -7.38 22.36
CA GLU A 43 -9.47 -7.13 23.15
C GLU A 43 -9.72 -5.64 23.42
N SER A 44 -8.70 -4.79 23.26
CA SER A 44 -8.83 -3.33 23.47
C SER A 44 -9.57 -2.63 22.33
N LEU A 45 -9.74 -3.30 21.19
CA LEU A 45 -10.43 -2.76 20.01
C LEU A 45 -11.88 -3.21 19.95
N THR A 46 -12.76 -2.28 19.61
CA THR A 46 -14.13 -2.58 19.21
C THR A 46 -14.17 -3.34 17.89
N LYS A 47 -15.29 -4.02 17.60
CA LYS A 47 -15.52 -4.70 16.30
C LYS A 47 -15.32 -3.75 15.11
N TYR A 48 -15.75 -2.50 15.25
CA TYR A 48 -15.61 -1.50 14.20
C TYR A 48 -14.13 -1.11 14.01
N GLU A 49 -13.39 -0.85 15.09
CA GLU A 49 -11.97 -0.52 15.01
C GLU A 49 -11.15 -1.65 14.41
N LYS A 50 -11.41 -2.91 14.79
CA LYS A 50 -10.81 -4.10 14.16
C LYS A 50 -11.05 -4.12 12.66
N SER A 51 -12.29 -3.86 12.25
CA SER A 51 -12.66 -3.84 10.82
C SER A 51 -11.93 -2.74 10.07
N LYS A 52 -11.83 -1.52 10.64
CA LYS A 52 -11.09 -0.40 10.05
C LYS A 52 -9.59 -0.70 9.97
N ALA A 53 -9.00 -1.28 11.01
CA ALA A 53 -7.59 -1.66 11.05
C ALA A 53 -7.26 -2.73 9.99
N ILE A 54 -8.07 -3.78 9.87
CA ILE A 54 -7.90 -4.83 8.86
C ILE A 54 -8.03 -4.25 7.45
N ARG A 55 -8.97 -3.33 7.23
CA ARG A 55 -9.09 -2.64 5.94
C ARG A 55 -7.80 -1.87 5.60
N MET A 56 -7.25 -1.13 6.56
CA MET A 56 -5.98 -0.40 6.39
C MET A 56 -4.80 -1.32 6.08
N LEU A 57 -4.75 -2.54 6.65
CA LEU A 57 -3.74 -3.54 6.28
C LEU A 57 -3.96 -4.13 4.89
N THR A 58 -5.22 -4.36 4.52
CA THR A 58 -5.57 -5.09 3.30
C THR A 58 -5.40 -4.23 2.04
N GLU A 59 -5.60 -2.92 2.12
CA GLU A 59 -5.38 -1.99 0.99
C GLU A 59 -3.98 -2.07 0.36
N PRO A 60 -2.87 -1.86 1.12
CA PRO A 60 -1.52 -1.97 0.55
C PRO A 60 -1.18 -3.41 0.15
N TYR A 61 -1.70 -4.41 0.87
CA TYR A 61 -1.51 -5.81 0.55
C TYR A 61 -2.13 -6.19 -0.82
N ASP A 62 -3.39 -5.82 -1.05
CA ASP A 62 -4.09 -6.03 -2.32
C ASP A 62 -3.38 -5.30 -3.46
N LYS A 63 -2.95 -4.05 -3.23
CA LYS A 63 -2.17 -3.29 -4.21
C LYS A 63 -0.89 -4.03 -4.61
N GLY A 64 -0.17 -4.60 -3.64
CA GLY A 64 1.01 -5.43 -3.90
C GLY A 64 0.69 -6.66 -4.74
N LYS A 65 -0.39 -7.38 -4.41
CA LYS A 65 -0.83 -8.56 -5.17
C LYS A 65 -1.12 -8.24 -6.63
N LEU A 66 -1.79 -7.11 -6.89
CA LEU A 66 -2.11 -6.64 -8.23
C LEU A 66 -0.86 -6.23 -9.02
N ILE A 67 0.03 -5.45 -8.42
CA ILE A 67 1.28 -4.99 -9.08
C ILE A 67 2.14 -6.18 -9.50
N TYR A 68 2.30 -7.17 -8.61
CA TYR A 68 3.16 -8.33 -8.87
C TYR A 68 2.42 -9.51 -9.53
N ASN A 69 1.11 -9.38 -9.76
CA ASN A 69 0.22 -10.44 -10.26
C ASN A 69 0.42 -11.79 -9.54
N ARG A 70 0.53 -11.74 -8.21
CA ARG A 70 0.89 -12.89 -7.35
C ARG A 70 0.00 -13.00 -6.12
N GLY A 71 -0.08 -14.21 -5.57
CA GLY A 71 -0.86 -14.55 -4.39
C GLY A 71 -2.17 -15.28 -4.73
N THR A 72 -2.94 -15.57 -3.68
CA THR A 72 -4.19 -16.33 -3.80
C THR A 72 -5.27 -15.51 -4.48
N ARG A 73 -5.97 -16.11 -5.45
CA ARG A 73 -7.15 -15.54 -6.09
C ARG A 73 -8.42 -16.03 -5.41
N ARG A 74 -9.45 -15.19 -5.36
CA ARG A 74 -10.81 -15.54 -4.94
C ARG A 74 -11.76 -15.43 -6.13
N VAL A 75 -12.87 -16.15 -6.10
CA VAL A 75 -13.95 -15.94 -7.08
C VAL A 75 -14.75 -14.73 -6.65
N CYS A 76 -14.94 -13.76 -7.53
CA CYS A 76 -15.81 -12.62 -7.27
C CYS A 76 -17.27 -13.04 -7.39
N GLU A 77 -18.09 -12.75 -6.38
CA GLU A 77 -19.52 -13.07 -6.38
C GLU A 77 -20.33 -12.29 -7.42
N ASN A 78 -19.81 -11.14 -7.89
CA ASN A 78 -20.54 -10.26 -8.80
C ASN A 78 -20.28 -10.59 -10.29
N CYS A 79 -19.04 -10.97 -10.64
CA CYS A 79 -18.67 -11.28 -12.03
C CYS A 79 -18.18 -12.71 -12.26
N ASN A 80 -18.11 -13.54 -11.22
CA ASN A 80 -17.64 -14.93 -11.25
C ASN A 80 -16.20 -15.14 -11.76
N GLN A 81 -15.40 -14.07 -11.89
CA GLN A 81 -13.99 -14.15 -12.29
C GLN A 81 -13.08 -14.36 -11.07
N LYS A 82 -11.92 -14.99 -11.30
CA LYS A 82 -10.89 -15.18 -10.28
C LYS A 82 -10.07 -13.91 -10.11
N CYS A 83 -10.34 -13.13 -9.07
CA CYS A 83 -9.70 -11.86 -8.79
C CYS A 83 -8.65 -11.95 -7.67
N LEU A 84 -7.62 -11.11 -7.71
CA LEU A 84 -6.52 -11.06 -6.75
C LEU A 84 -6.84 -10.22 -5.53
N ALA A 85 -7.50 -9.07 -5.69
CA ALA A 85 -7.78 -8.19 -4.56
C ALA A 85 -8.83 -8.80 -3.62
N THR A 86 -8.67 -8.56 -2.34
CA THR A 86 -9.53 -9.03 -1.25
C THR A 86 -10.69 -8.07 -1.04
N LEU A 87 -10.43 -6.76 -1.01
CA LEU A 87 -11.44 -5.73 -0.71
C LEU A 87 -12.35 -5.40 -1.89
N TYR A 88 -11.86 -5.56 -3.11
CA TYR A 88 -12.61 -5.28 -4.33
C TYR A 88 -12.26 -6.30 -5.41
N CYS A 89 -12.98 -6.28 -6.51
CA CYS A 89 -12.65 -7.07 -7.70
C CYS A 89 -12.08 -6.13 -8.76
N GLU A 90 -10.82 -6.32 -9.14
CA GLU A 90 -10.15 -5.48 -10.14
C GLU A 90 -10.88 -5.50 -11.49
N TYR A 91 -11.55 -6.60 -11.83
CA TYR A 91 -12.36 -6.71 -13.04
C TYR A 91 -13.68 -5.95 -12.95
N CYS A 92 -14.41 -6.04 -11.81
CA CYS A 92 -15.64 -5.25 -11.63
C CYS A 92 -15.34 -3.75 -11.64
N VAL A 93 -14.25 -3.32 -11.00
CA VAL A 93 -13.83 -1.92 -11.00
C VAL A 93 -13.54 -1.47 -12.43
N ARG A 94 -12.75 -2.26 -13.18
CA ARG A 94 -12.48 -1.96 -14.60
C ARG A 94 -13.76 -1.85 -15.43
N ASN A 95 -14.65 -2.84 -15.33
CA ASN A 95 -15.89 -2.85 -16.11
C ASN A 95 -16.81 -1.66 -15.76
N ASN A 96 -16.85 -1.28 -14.47
CA ASN A 96 -17.60 -0.10 -14.05
C ASN A 96 -17.01 1.18 -14.65
N LEU A 97 -15.67 1.31 -14.68
CA LEU A 97 -15.01 2.43 -15.33
C LEU A 97 -15.30 2.44 -16.84
N ILE A 98 -15.16 1.30 -17.53
CA ILE A 98 -15.47 1.20 -18.97
C ILE A 98 -16.91 1.67 -19.25
N ASN A 99 -17.89 1.15 -18.51
CA ASN A 99 -19.30 1.46 -18.77
C ASN A 99 -19.66 2.91 -18.45
N ASN A 100 -19.06 3.51 -17.42
CA ASN A 100 -19.37 4.88 -17.02
C ASN A 100 -18.61 5.93 -17.85
N PHE A 101 -17.46 5.55 -18.41
CA PHE A 101 -16.59 6.46 -19.16
C PHE A 101 -16.49 6.13 -20.65
N SER A 102 -17.24 5.14 -21.16
CA SER A 102 -17.21 4.77 -22.60
C SER A 102 -17.53 5.94 -23.52
N ASN A 103 -18.40 6.84 -23.05
CA ASN A 103 -18.87 8.00 -23.80
C ASN A 103 -18.32 9.31 -23.22
N TRP A 104 -17.36 9.24 -22.29
CA TRP A 104 -16.74 10.44 -21.73
C TRP A 104 -15.78 11.03 -22.76
N THR A 105 -15.91 12.33 -22.98
CA THR A 105 -15.00 13.12 -23.81
C THR A 105 -14.55 14.33 -23.03
N SER A 106 -13.26 14.64 -23.10
CA SER A 106 -12.65 15.85 -22.60
C SER A 106 -12.84 17.04 -23.56
N GLY A 107 -13.35 16.80 -24.77
CA GLY A 107 -13.30 17.74 -25.89
C GLY A 107 -11.93 17.82 -26.56
N ASN A 108 -11.00 16.92 -26.21
CA ASN A 108 -9.70 16.76 -26.84
C ASN A 108 -9.54 15.30 -27.28
N ASP A 109 -9.57 15.09 -28.60
CA ASP A 109 -9.52 13.77 -29.22
C ASP A 109 -8.25 12.98 -28.82
N ASP A 110 -7.10 13.64 -28.64
CA ASP A 110 -5.87 12.96 -28.22
C ASP A 110 -5.96 12.42 -26.80
N ILE A 111 -6.55 13.20 -25.87
CA ILE A 111 -6.75 12.79 -24.48
C ILE A 111 -7.77 11.65 -24.42
N ASP A 112 -8.85 11.76 -25.20
CA ASP A 112 -9.92 10.77 -25.21
C ASP A 112 -9.44 9.44 -25.80
N ASN A 113 -8.66 9.49 -26.89
CA ASN A 113 -8.03 8.32 -27.49
C ASN A 113 -7.07 7.62 -26.50
N LEU A 114 -6.22 8.37 -25.79
CA LEU A 114 -5.31 7.81 -24.78
C LEU A 114 -6.06 7.11 -23.63
N ILE A 115 -7.18 7.69 -23.19
CA ILE A 115 -8.01 7.12 -22.14
C ILE A 115 -8.73 5.86 -22.64
N GLN A 116 -9.35 5.90 -23.82
CA GLN A 116 -10.03 4.74 -24.40
C GLN A 116 -9.07 3.58 -24.66
N GLU A 117 -7.87 3.84 -25.21
CA GLU A 117 -6.84 2.81 -25.39
C GLU A 117 -6.45 2.14 -24.06
N SER A 118 -6.41 2.88 -22.96
CA SER A 118 -6.11 2.32 -21.64
C SER A 118 -7.19 1.37 -21.11
N PHE A 119 -8.43 1.54 -21.59
CA PHE A 119 -9.60 0.74 -21.23
C PHE A 119 -9.81 -0.47 -22.14
N HIS A 120 -9.50 -0.37 -23.43
CA HIS A 120 -9.59 -1.45 -24.42
C HIS A 120 -8.47 -2.50 -24.33
N ILE A 121 -7.64 -2.45 -23.27
CA ILE A 121 -6.67 -3.50 -22.96
C ILE A 121 -7.41 -4.71 -22.37
N ASP A 122 -8.25 -5.35 -23.18
CA ASP A 122 -8.87 -6.65 -22.89
C ASP A 122 -7.82 -7.78 -22.82
N ASP A 123 -6.56 -7.46 -23.14
CA ASP A 123 -5.48 -8.43 -23.30
C ASP A 123 -4.31 -8.20 -22.32
N PHE A 124 -4.53 -7.73 -21.09
CA PHE A 124 -3.47 -7.81 -20.06
C PHE A 124 -3.12 -9.27 -19.73
N ASP A 125 -4.08 -10.18 -19.87
CA ASP A 125 -3.86 -11.64 -19.77
C ASP A 125 -3.11 -12.22 -20.99
N LYS A 126 -3.20 -11.59 -22.16
CA LYS A 126 -2.46 -11.97 -23.39
C LYS A 126 -1.04 -11.37 -23.42
N LEU A 127 -0.86 -10.16 -22.88
CA LEU A 127 0.43 -9.47 -22.85
C LEU A 127 1.45 -10.15 -21.91
N ASN A 128 1.00 -10.88 -20.89
CA ASN A 128 1.89 -11.64 -19.99
C ASN A 128 2.53 -12.87 -20.65
N ASN A 129 2.09 -13.29 -21.85
CA ASN A 129 2.74 -14.34 -22.63
C ASN A 129 3.79 -13.81 -23.61
N GLN A 130 3.96 -12.48 -23.74
CA GLN A 130 5.02 -11.89 -24.55
C GLN A 130 5.91 -11.01 -23.68
N LYS A 131 7.18 -11.42 -23.58
CA LYS A 131 8.29 -10.73 -22.88
C LYS A 131 8.31 -9.22 -23.12
N ASN A 132 7.54 -8.43 -22.37
CA ASN A 132 7.60 -6.96 -22.39
C ASN A 132 7.55 -6.39 -20.96
N SER A 133 8.24 -7.05 -20.03
CA SER A 133 8.37 -6.61 -18.63
C SER A 133 9.11 -5.28 -18.47
N SER A 134 9.84 -4.81 -19.48
CA SER A 134 10.67 -3.59 -19.42
C SER A 134 9.88 -2.29 -19.56
N LYS A 135 8.79 -2.26 -20.34
CA LYS A 135 8.06 -1.03 -20.70
C LYS A 135 6.95 -0.65 -19.71
N ILE A 136 6.29 -1.63 -19.11
CA ILE A 136 5.27 -1.41 -18.06
C ILE A 136 5.95 -1.02 -16.74
N ASN A 137 7.10 -1.63 -16.42
CA ASN A 137 7.87 -1.28 -15.23
C ASN A 137 8.36 0.18 -15.27
N SER A 138 8.62 0.78 -16.43
CA SER A 138 8.97 2.20 -16.52
C SER A 138 7.80 3.14 -16.23
N ILE A 139 6.56 2.76 -16.57
CA ILE A 139 5.37 3.60 -16.35
C ILE A 139 4.97 3.62 -14.87
N PHE A 140 5.04 2.47 -14.18
CA PHE A 140 4.75 2.39 -12.74
C PHE A 140 5.87 2.93 -11.84
N LYS A 141 7.11 3.08 -12.35
CA LYS A 141 8.25 3.62 -11.58
C LYS A 141 8.12 5.11 -11.24
N VAL A 142 7.23 5.86 -11.88
CA VAL A 142 7.21 7.34 -11.79
C VAL A 142 6.38 7.89 -10.61
N LYS A 143 5.65 7.07 -9.81
CA LYS A 143 4.91 7.58 -8.63
C LYS A 143 5.02 6.71 -7.37
N ASN A 144 6.19 6.16 -7.10
CA ASN A 144 6.50 5.64 -5.76
C ASN A 144 6.75 6.81 -4.80
N TYR A 145 5.71 7.26 -4.09
CA TYR A 145 5.85 8.12 -2.91
C TYR A 145 6.30 7.26 -1.71
N PRO A 146 7.54 7.46 -1.18
CA PRO A 146 8.19 6.57 -0.22
C PRO A 146 8.16 7.12 1.21
N LYS A 147 7.11 7.84 1.62
CA LYS A 147 7.09 8.46 2.97
C LYS A 147 6.81 7.46 4.10
N TYR A 148 6.05 6.40 3.87
CA TYR A 148 5.68 5.45 4.92
C TYR A 148 6.61 4.23 5.02
N SER A 149 7.29 3.83 3.94
CA SER A 149 8.25 2.71 3.96
C SER A 149 9.63 3.09 4.49
N LYS A 150 10.08 4.34 4.28
CA LYS A 150 11.35 4.83 4.83
C LYS A 150 11.30 4.93 6.36
N GLY A 151 10.16 5.23 6.97
CA GLY A 151 10.02 5.24 8.43
C GLY A 151 10.28 3.88 9.07
N ILE A 152 9.73 2.82 8.48
CA ILE A 152 9.90 1.44 8.96
C ILE A 152 11.32 0.92 8.71
N GLN A 153 11.94 1.25 7.57
CA GLN A 153 13.35 0.90 7.31
C GLN A 153 14.33 1.69 8.18
N LYS A 154 14.03 2.94 8.53
CA LYS A 154 14.89 3.76 9.40
C LYS A 154 14.85 3.25 10.85
N MET A 155 13.67 2.92 11.37
CA MET A 155 13.52 2.30 12.70
C MET A 155 14.18 0.92 12.81
N ALA A 156 14.21 0.12 11.73
CA ALA A 156 14.86 -1.19 11.73
C ALA A 156 16.39 -1.12 11.58
N ASN A 157 16.92 -0.02 11.03
CA ASN A 157 18.37 0.15 10.83
C ASN A 157 19.04 0.91 11.99
N ASP A 158 18.29 1.73 12.73
CA ASP A 158 18.83 2.49 13.87
C ASP A 158 19.07 1.62 15.12
N GLU A 159 18.60 0.37 15.16
CA GLU A 159 18.88 -0.59 16.25
C GLU A 159 20.11 -1.50 16.02
N ILE A 160 20.79 -1.41 14.87
CA ILE A 160 21.98 -2.25 14.56
C ILE A 160 23.32 -1.51 14.85
N HIS A 161 23.29 -0.21 15.18
CA HIS A 161 24.51 0.57 15.45
C HIS A 161 24.83 0.86 16.92
N ASN A 162 24.23 0.15 17.88
CA ASN A 162 24.78 0.10 19.24
C ASN A 162 25.89 -0.97 19.35
N ASN A 163 27.00 -0.74 18.65
CA ASN A 163 28.28 -1.34 18.99
C ASN A 163 28.98 -0.41 20.00
N PRO A 164 29.23 -0.82 21.25
CA PRO A 164 29.78 0.06 22.29
C PRO A 164 31.27 0.38 22.11
N ASN A 165 31.87 0.09 20.96
CA ASN A 165 33.31 0.21 20.76
C ASN A 165 33.63 1.08 19.54
N LEU A 166 33.41 2.40 19.63
CA LEU A 166 34.20 3.43 18.93
C LEU A 166 33.91 4.80 19.58
N HIS A 167 34.93 5.39 20.18
CA HIS A 167 34.91 6.69 20.87
C HIS A 167 35.15 7.84 19.87
N SER A 168 34.46 8.96 20.11
CA SER A 168 34.55 10.36 19.62
C SER A 168 35.48 10.78 18.47
N GLU A 169 34.99 11.69 17.61
CA GLU A 169 35.45 13.10 17.51
C GLU A 169 34.55 13.91 16.53
N GLU A 170 34.00 15.02 17.04
CA GLU A 170 33.90 16.40 16.47
C GLU A 170 34.27 16.63 14.99
N GLN A 171 33.75 17.56 14.16
CA GLN A 171 32.95 18.79 14.16
C GLN A 171 32.42 18.93 12.69
N ASP A 172 31.33 19.61 12.35
CA ASP A 172 31.39 21.03 12.02
C ASP A 172 29.99 21.67 11.98
N GLU A 173 30.00 22.89 12.50
CA GLU A 173 28.95 23.88 12.65
C GLU A 173 28.39 24.37 11.31
N LEU A 174 27.11 24.74 11.31
CA LEU A 174 26.65 25.95 10.62
C LEU A 174 25.41 26.47 11.36
N GLU A 175 25.67 27.42 12.24
CA GLU A 175 24.70 28.16 13.03
C GLU A 175 23.88 29.17 12.19
N LEU A 176 22.59 29.20 12.54
CA LEU A 176 21.71 30.36 12.76
C LEU A 176 21.26 31.26 11.58
N LEU A 177 19.93 31.45 11.48
CA LEU A 177 19.33 32.64 12.10
C LEU A 177 17.83 32.47 12.37
N ASP A 178 17.47 32.78 13.61
CA ASP A 178 16.12 33.09 14.08
C ASP A 178 15.47 34.25 13.29
N SER A 179 14.15 34.15 13.11
CA SER A 179 13.29 35.27 13.51
C SER A 179 11.89 34.76 13.84
N LYS A 180 11.58 34.86 15.13
CA LYS A 180 10.24 34.86 15.67
C LYS A 180 9.61 36.25 15.49
N ASP A 181 8.29 36.20 15.44
CA ASP A 181 7.34 37.21 15.91
C ASP A 181 6.77 38.27 14.94
N SER A 182 5.44 38.13 14.77
CA SER A 182 4.42 39.12 15.14
C SER A 182 3.89 40.11 14.09
N LEU A 183 2.57 40.00 13.89
CA LEU A 183 1.56 41.01 13.54
C LEU A 183 1.84 42.00 12.40
N PHE A 184 0.99 41.95 11.38
CA PHE A 184 -0.11 42.91 11.17
C PHE A 184 -1.24 42.23 10.38
#